data_AF-A0A2S1GHI6-F1
#
_entry.id   AF-A0A2S1GHI6-F1
#
_cell.length_a   1.000
_cell.length_b   1.000
_cell.length_c   1.000
_cell.angle_alpha   90.00
_cell.angle_beta   90.00
_cell.angle_gamma   90.00
#
_symmetry.space_group_name_H-M   'P 1'
#
loop_
_entity.id
_entity.type
_entity.pdbx_description
1 polymer ?
#
loop_
_entity_poly.entity_id
_entity_poly.type
_entity_poly.pdbx_seq_one_letter_code
_entity_poly.pdbx_strand_id
1 'polypeptide(L)'
;VPEVTVFSKSPMVLGQPNTLICHMDNIFPPVINITWLKNGHAVTEGVSETRFLPKDDHSFLKIGYLTFLPPDDDVYDCKVEHWGLDEPLLKHWGMYEFHPFWYSLFFYQEQNTLSFGPSVS
;
A
#
# COMPACT_ATOMS: atom_id res chain seq x y z
N VAL A 1 12.92 17.42 0.21
CA VAL A 1 13.05 15.98 -0.11
C VAL A 1 11.66 15.38 0.03
N PRO A 2 11.17 14.58 -0.92
CA PRO A 2 9.79 14.13 -0.90
C PRO A 2 9.53 13.20 0.29
N GLU A 3 8.36 13.35 0.89
CA GLU A 3 7.88 12.49 1.97
C GLU A 3 6.97 11.42 1.39
N VAL A 4 7.27 10.15 1.66
CA VAL A 4 6.56 9.02 1.04
C VAL A 4 5.94 8.13 2.09
N THR A 5 4.65 7.87 1.93
CA THR A 5 3.89 6.92 2.77
C THR A 5 3.14 5.92 1.89
N VAL A 6 3.06 4.67 2.34
CA VAL A 6 2.37 3.59 1.63
C VAL A 6 1.32 2.99 2.55
N PHE A 7 0.10 2.83 2.05
CA PHE A 7 -1.03 2.27 2.80
C PHE A 7 -2.08 1.66 1.86
N SER A 8 -2.92 0.76 2.37
CA SER A 8 -4.04 0.21 1.62
C SER A 8 -5.26 1.14 1.67
N LYS A 9 -6.05 1.14 0.60
CA LYS A 9 -7.29 1.91 0.50
C LYS A 9 -8.36 1.43 1.50
N SER A 10 -8.44 0.12 1.70
CA SER A 10 -9.38 -0.52 2.62
C SER A 10 -8.66 -1.57 3.48
N PRO A 11 -9.29 -2.06 4.57
CA PRO A 11 -8.79 -3.20 5.32
C PRO A 11 -8.53 -4.40 4.40
N MET A 12 -7.49 -5.17 4.73
CA MET A 12 -7.01 -6.28 3.90
C MET A 12 -7.87 -7.52 4.09
N VAL A 13 -8.58 -7.98 3.06
CA VAL A 13 -9.34 -9.23 3.11
C VAL A 13 -8.82 -10.18 2.02
N LEU A 14 -8.45 -11.39 2.41
CA LEU A 14 -7.92 -12.40 1.48
C LEU A 14 -8.92 -12.71 0.36
N GLY A 15 -8.42 -12.79 -0.87
CA GLY A 15 -9.25 -13.04 -2.04
C GLY A 15 -10.17 -11.89 -2.47
N GLN A 16 -10.12 -10.72 -1.82
CA GLN A 16 -10.84 -9.52 -2.25
C GLN A 16 -9.88 -8.48 -2.85
N PRO A 17 -10.16 -7.95 -4.06
CA PRO A 17 -9.33 -6.90 -4.65
C PRO A 17 -9.18 -5.68 -3.74
N ASN A 18 -7.97 -5.13 -3.66
CA ASN A 18 -7.66 -3.91 -2.92
C ASN A 18 -6.72 -3.01 -3.74
N THR A 19 -6.42 -1.82 -3.22
CA THR A 19 -5.54 -0.85 -3.85
C THR A 19 -4.52 -0.35 -2.85
N LEU A 20 -3.23 -0.48 -3.16
CA LEU A 20 -2.17 0.22 -2.44
C LEU A 20 -2.06 1.65 -2.95
N ILE A 21 -1.81 2.56 -2.03
CA ILE A 21 -1.67 3.99 -2.26
C ILE A 21 -0.27 4.37 -1.82
N CYS A 22 0.52 4.93 -2.74
CA CYS A 22 1.79 5.57 -2.44
C CYS A 22 1.61 7.09 -2.52
N HIS A 23 1.56 7.73 -1.36
CA HIS A 23 1.37 9.17 -1.22
C HIS A 23 2.73 9.85 -1.11
N MET A 24 3.05 10.71 -2.09
CA MET A 24 4.33 11.41 -2.19
C MET A 24 4.11 12.92 -2.03
N ASP A 25 4.47 13.48 -0.89
CA ASP A 25 4.32 14.89 -0.56
C ASP A 25 5.68 15.63 -0.60
N ASN A 26 5.65 16.97 -0.47
CA ASN A 26 6.83 17.85 -0.45
C ASN A 26 7.73 17.68 -1.69
N ILE A 27 7.11 17.48 -2.85
CA ILE A 27 7.80 17.31 -4.13
C ILE A 27 8.15 18.70 -4.68
N PHE A 28 9.43 18.98 -4.85
CA PHE A 28 9.89 20.15 -5.59
C PHE A 28 11.23 19.86 -6.29
N PRO A 29 11.33 20.14 -7.61
CA PRO A 29 10.34 20.55 -8.59
C PRO A 29 9.44 19.35 -8.90
N PRO A 30 8.41 19.53 -9.74
CA PRO A 30 7.48 18.47 -10.12
C PRO A 30 8.11 17.48 -11.12
N VAL A 31 9.18 16.80 -10.71
CA VAL A 31 9.85 15.72 -11.43
C VAL A 31 10.12 14.60 -10.44
N ILE A 32 9.38 13.50 -10.55
CA ILE A 32 9.51 12.32 -9.68
C ILE A 32 9.16 11.07 -10.48
N ASN A 33 9.88 9.98 -10.27
CA ASN A 33 9.56 8.68 -10.85
C ASN A 33 9.07 7.73 -9.75
N ILE A 34 7.99 7.01 -10.03
CA ILE A 34 7.41 6.00 -9.14
C ILE A 34 7.42 4.65 -9.87
N THR A 35 7.90 3.63 -9.17
CA THR A 35 7.84 2.25 -9.65
C THR A 35 7.30 1.38 -8.54
N TRP A 36 6.27 0.60 -8.83
CA TRP A 36 5.78 -0.43 -7.92
C TRP A 36 6.61 -1.70 -8.11
N LEU A 37 7.07 -2.26 -7.00
CA LEU A 37 7.70 -3.57 -6.97
C LEU A 37 6.77 -4.54 -6.24
N LYS A 38 6.68 -5.76 -6.76
CA LYS A 38 6.05 -6.90 -6.12
C LYS A 38 7.13 -7.96 -5.93
N ASN A 39 7.41 -8.34 -4.69
CA ASN A 39 8.51 -9.27 -4.34
C ASN A 39 9.84 -8.87 -5.01
N GLY A 40 10.15 -7.57 -5.04
CA GLY A 40 11.35 -7.01 -5.69
C GLY A 40 11.30 -6.87 -7.22
N HIS A 41 10.24 -7.34 -7.89
CA HIS A 41 10.08 -7.24 -9.34
C HIS A 41 9.14 -6.12 -9.74
N ALA A 42 9.50 -5.33 -10.75
CA ALA A 42 8.65 -4.22 -11.22
C ALA A 42 7.31 -4.73 -11.76
N VAL A 43 6.23 -4.07 -11.37
CA VAL A 43 4.87 -4.34 -11.85
C VAL A 43 4.27 -3.10 -12.50
N THR A 44 3.55 -3.32 -13.60
CA THR A 44 2.85 -2.26 -14.34
C THR A 44 1.35 -2.50 -14.45
N GLU A 45 0.91 -3.74 -14.23
CA GLU A 45 -0.51 -4.09 -14.23
C GLU A 45 -1.21 -3.49 -13.00
N GLY A 46 -2.38 -2.90 -13.20
CA GLY A 46 -3.15 -2.26 -12.11
C GLY A 46 -2.53 -0.97 -11.57
N VAL A 47 -1.44 -0.49 -12.15
CA VAL A 47 -0.76 0.75 -11.75
C VAL A 47 -1.43 1.96 -12.39
N SER A 48 -1.66 2.99 -11.58
CA SER A 48 -2.06 4.32 -12.07
C SER A 48 -1.50 5.41 -11.16
N GLU A 49 -1.50 6.67 -11.62
CA GLU A 49 -1.00 7.79 -10.84
C GLU A 49 -1.77 9.08 -11.16
N THR A 50 -1.77 10.01 -10.21
CA THR A 50 -2.29 11.36 -10.42
C THR A 50 -1.28 12.21 -11.20
N ARG A 51 -1.76 13.33 -11.75
CA ARG A 51 -0.86 14.45 -12.09
C ARG A 51 -0.29 15.05 -10.81
N PHE A 52 0.69 15.94 -10.96
CA PHE A 52 1.16 16.77 -9.84
C PHE A 52 0.02 17.69 -9.37
N LEU A 53 -0.28 17.61 -8.08
CA LEU A 53 -1.28 18.43 -7.41
C LEU A 53 -0.53 19.56 -6.69
N PRO A 54 -0.79 20.84 -7.00
CA PRO A 54 -0.12 21.95 -6.34
C PRO A 54 -0.60 22.11 -4.89
N LYS A 55 0.31 22.55 -4.02
CA LYS A 55 0.02 22.93 -2.62
C LYS A 55 0.25 24.43 -2.40
N ASP A 56 -0.30 24.94 -1.30
CA ASP A 56 -0.22 26.36 -0.92
C ASP A 56 1.22 26.82 -0.62
N ASP A 57 2.10 25.90 -0.22
CA ASP A 57 3.52 26.13 0.04
C ASP A 57 4.41 26.07 -1.22
N HIS A 58 3.80 26.06 -2.41
CA HIS A 58 4.45 25.93 -3.72
C HIS A 58 5.14 24.58 -3.98
N SER A 59 5.01 23.61 -3.08
CA SER A 59 5.38 22.23 -3.34
C SER A 59 4.26 21.49 -4.10
N PHE A 60 4.52 20.24 -4.48
CA PHE A 60 3.57 19.38 -5.15
C PHE A 60 3.35 18.08 -4.37
N LEU A 61 2.17 17.52 -4.55
CA LEU A 61 1.77 16.18 -4.14
C LEU A 61 1.55 15.32 -5.38
N LYS A 62 1.89 14.03 -5.32
CA LYS A 62 1.52 13.03 -6.31
C LYS A 62 1.11 11.74 -5.61
N ILE A 63 0.10 11.06 -6.15
CA ILE A 63 -0.39 9.80 -5.59
C ILE A 63 -0.25 8.70 -6.64
N GLY A 64 0.43 7.61 -6.27
CA GLY A 64 0.48 6.37 -7.04
C GLY A 64 -0.49 5.35 -6.48
N TYR A 65 -1.08 4.55 -7.36
CA TYR A 65 -2.01 3.48 -7.04
C TYR A 65 -1.52 2.17 -7.66
N LEU A 66 -1.68 1.08 -6.92
CA LEU A 66 -1.51 -0.29 -7.43
C LEU A 66 -2.72 -1.12 -7.01
N THR A 67 -3.50 -1.58 -7.99
CA THR A 67 -4.60 -2.52 -7.76
C THR A 67 -4.04 -3.93 -7.71
N PHE A 68 -4.38 -4.68 -6.68
CA PHE A 68 -3.87 -6.03 -6.47
C PHE A 68 -4.95 -6.93 -5.84
N LEU A 69 -4.79 -8.24 -6.03
CA LEU A 69 -5.54 -9.25 -5.30
C LEU A 69 -4.62 -9.79 -4.21
N PRO A 70 -4.90 -9.57 -2.91
CA PRO A 70 -4.05 -9.98 -1.79
C PRO A 70 -3.81 -11.49 -1.76
N PRO A 71 -2.56 -11.94 -1.91
CA PRO A 71 -2.15 -13.30 -1.57
C PRO A 71 -1.48 -13.27 -0.20
N ASP A 72 -1.43 -14.42 0.47
CA ASP A 72 -0.94 -14.50 1.85
C ASP A 72 0.49 -13.95 1.99
N ASP A 73 1.36 -14.23 1.00
CA ASP A 73 2.81 -14.05 1.13
C ASP A 73 3.43 -12.88 0.33
N ASP A 74 2.65 -12.14 -0.46
CA ASP A 74 3.24 -11.10 -1.32
C ASP A 74 3.57 -9.81 -0.56
N VAL A 75 4.72 -9.25 -0.89
CA VAL A 75 5.16 -7.94 -0.41
C VAL A 75 5.29 -6.95 -1.56
N TYR A 76 5.08 -5.68 -1.24
CA TYR A 76 5.06 -4.60 -2.21
C TYR A 76 5.95 -3.46 -1.75
N ASP A 77 6.63 -2.82 -2.70
CA ASP A 77 7.41 -1.62 -2.43
C ASP A 77 6.99 -0.50 -3.39
N CYS A 78 6.82 0.70 -2.85
CA CYS A 78 6.81 1.91 -3.65
C CYS A 78 8.25 2.44 -3.74
N LYS A 79 8.87 2.30 -4.92
CA LYS A 79 10.17 2.88 -5.23
C LYS A 79 9.97 4.28 -5.79
N VAL A 80 10.60 5.27 -5.16
CA VAL A 80 10.51 6.69 -5.52
C VAL A 80 11.88 7.24 -5.84
N GLU A 81 12.04 7.81 -7.03
CA GLU A 81 13.28 8.47 -7.46
C GLU A 81 13.01 9.96 -7.63
N HIS A 82 13.82 10.77 -6.95
CA HIS A 82 13.75 12.22 -6.94
C HIS A 82 15.17 12.78 -6.85
N TRP A 83 15.45 13.85 -7.60
CA TRP A 83 16.75 14.54 -7.60
C TRP A 83 17.23 15.06 -6.23
N GLY A 84 16.35 15.17 -5.23
CA GLY A 84 16.67 15.59 -3.86
C GLY A 84 16.96 14.42 -2.94
N LEU A 85 16.93 13.19 -3.45
CA LEU A 85 17.34 11.98 -2.76
C LEU A 85 18.70 11.52 -3.30
N ASP A 86 19.61 11.13 -2.42
CA ASP A 86 20.90 10.56 -2.81
C ASP A 86 20.74 9.18 -3.45
N GLU A 87 19.73 8.43 -3.02
CA GLU A 87 19.39 7.09 -3.50
C GLU A 87 17.86 6.92 -3.59
N PRO A 88 17.37 5.99 -4.45
CA PRO A 88 15.94 5.72 -4.54
C PRO A 88 15.33 5.34 -3.19
N LEU A 89 14.24 6.01 -2.82
CA LEU A 89 13.52 5.70 -1.59
C LEU A 89 12.59 4.51 -1.82
N LEU A 90 12.77 3.45 -1.03
CA LEU A 90 11.88 2.30 -1.01
C LEU A 90 10.96 2.39 0.22
N LYS A 91 9.65 2.40 -0.01
CA LYS A 91 8.64 2.28 1.04
C LYS A 91 7.93 0.95 0.94
N HIS A 92 8.21 0.11 1.93
CA HIS A 92 7.70 -1.24 2.03
C HIS A 92 6.25 -1.27 2.50
N TRP A 93 5.52 -2.26 2.02
CA TRP A 93 4.21 -2.66 2.50
C TRP A 93 4.10 -4.18 2.42
N GLY A 94 3.71 -4.81 3.53
CA GLY A 94 3.47 -6.25 3.60
C GLY A 94 2.47 -6.58 4.71
N MET A 95 1.68 -7.63 4.51
CA MET A 95 0.70 -8.07 5.52
C MET A 95 1.35 -8.49 6.85
N TYR A 96 2.58 -9.02 6.79
CA TYR A 96 3.32 -9.49 7.97
C TYR A 96 3.84 -8.40 8.90
N GLU A 97 3.96 -7.15 8.44
CA GLU A 97 4.30 -6.03 9.35
C GLU A 97 3.11 -5.65 10.27
N PHE A 98 1.90 -6.10 9.91
CA PHE A 98 0.66 -5.85 10.65
C PHE A 98 0.18 -7.06 11.47
N HIS A 99 0.98 -8.15 11.51
CA HIS A 99 0.58 -9.46 12.03
C HIS A 99 0.08 -9.52 13.47
N PRO A 100 0.57 -8.77 14.48
CA PRO A 100 0.07 -8.97 15.84
C PRO A 100 -1.39 -8.56 16.00
N PHE A 101 -1.82 -7.48 15.34
CA PHE A 101 -3.14 -6.88 15.60
C PHE A 101 -4.24 -7.40 14.66
N TRP A 102 -3.93 -7.58 13.38
CA TRP A 102 -4.93 -8.04 12.41
C TRP A 102 -5.17 -9.54 12.52
N TYR A 103 -4.16 -10.36 12.81
CA TYR A 103 -4.37 -11.78 13.10
C TYR A 103 -5.37 -11.95 14.25
N SER A 104 -5.23 -11.18 15.34
CA SER A 104 -6.21 -11.19 16.44
C SER A 104 -7.62 -10.74 16.03
N LEU A 105 -7.76 -9.73 15.17
CA LEU A 105 -9.08 -9.26 14.71
C LEU A 105 -9.73 -10.21 13.68
N PHE A 106 -8.95 -10.79 12.76
CA PHE A 106 -9.42 -11.82 11.83
C PHE A 106 -9.88 -13.07 12.58
N PHE A 107 -9.08 -13.57 13.53
CA PHE A 107 -9.49 -14.67 14.40
C PHE A 107 -10.70 -14.30 15.26
N TYR A 108 -10.80 -13.07 15.78
CA TYR A 108 -11.97 -12.62 16.54
C TYR A 108 -13.24 -12.54 15.68
N GLN A 109 -13.14 -12.09 14.43
CA GLN A 109 -14.27 -12.08 13.49
C GLN A 109 -14.69 -13.50 13.07
N GLU A 110 -13.75 -14.43 12.84
CA GLU A 110 -14.07 -15.85 12.62
C GLU A 110 -14.73 -16.50 13.85
N GLN A 111 -14.22 -16.23 15.06
CA GLN A 111 -14.82 -16.75 16.30
C GLN A 111 -16.23 -16.19 16.56
N ASN A 112 -16.56 -14.96 16.15
CA ASN A 112 -17.88 -14.37 16.31
C ASN A 112 -18.87 -14.67 15.18
N THR A 113 -18.44 -15.33 14.10
CA THR A 113 -19.33 -15.70 12.97
C THR A 113 -19.79 -17.16 13.00
N LEU A 114 -19.20 -17.99 13.88
CA LEU A 114 -19.61 -19.38 14.08
C LEU A 114 -20.60 -19.51 15.24
N SER A 115 -21.84 -19.06 15.06
CA SER A 115 -22.98 -19.56 15.83
C SER A 115 -23.47 -20.89 15.22
N PHE A 116 -22.63 -21.92 15.25
CA PHE A 116 -23.10 -23.30 15.17
C PHE A 116 -23.18 -23.81 16.60
N GLY A 117 -24.38 -23.67 17.19
CA GLY A 117 -24.71 -24.45 18.38
C GLY A 117 -24.63 -25.94 18.03
N PRO A 118 -24.06 -26.80 18.88
CA PRO A 118 -24.19 -28.23 18.70
C PRO A 118 -25.58 -28.63 19.23
N SER A 119 -26.39 -29.19 18.34
CA SER A 119 -27.49 -30.07 18.72
C SER A 119 -27.03 -31.53 18.61
N VAL A 120 -27.39 -32.28 19.66
CA VAL A 120 -27.44 -33.76 19.80
C VAL A 120 -26.07 -34.44 20.01
N SER A 121 -25.87 -35.35 20.97
CA SER A 121 -26.76 -36.26 21.73
C SER A 121 -26.46 -36.31 23.23
#